data_AF-A0A6G4VAW5-F1
#
_entry.id   AF-A0A6G4VAW5-F1
#
_cell.length_a   1.000
_cell.length_b   1.000
_cell.length_c   1.000
_cell.angle_alpha   90.00
_cell.angle_beta   90.00
_cell.angle_gamma   90.00
#
_symmetry.space_group_name_H-M   'P 1'
#
loop_
_entity.id
_entity.type
_entity.pdbx_description
1 polymer ?
#
loop_
_entity_poly.entity_id
_entity_poly.type
_entity_poly.pdbx_seq_one_letter_code
_entity_poly.pdbx_strand_id
1 'polypeptide(L)'
;GGQSDVQGLFYGGGLDQFWKQCAGVFAVLAYSLVASAVLAFLIDKTIGMRVSEDDEVAGIDQAEHAETAYDFSGGGGGSSFSSAPAAPTQEAQAKKVDA
;
A
#
# COMPACT_ATOMS: atom_id res chain seq x y z
N GLY A 1 -4.93 47.14 16.78
CA GLY A 1 -4.88 46.01 17.72
C GLY A 1 -6.18 45.26 17.58
N GLY A 2 -6.14 44.06 16.98
CA GLY A 2 -7.33 43.30 16.56
C GLY A 2 -7.54 42.02 17.37
N GLN A 3 -7.29 42.06 18.68
CA GLN A 3 -7.53 40.91 19.54
C GLN A 3 -8.96 41.01 20.07
N SER A 4 -9.85 40.21 19.49
CA SER A 4 -11.25 40.15 19.87
C SER A 4 -11.38 39.76 21.35
N ASP A 5 -12.25 40.46 22.10
CA ASP A 5 -12.50 40.30 23.54
C ASP A 5 -13.21 38.98 23.92
N VAL A 6 -13.08 37.96 23.07
CA VAL A 6 -13.84 36.71 23.18
C VAL A 6 -13.06 35.74 24.04
N GLN A 7 -13.58 35.46 25.23
CA GLN A 7 -12.96 34.58 26.21
C GLN A 7 -13.33 33.11 25.93
N GLY A 8 -12.41 32.18 26.24
CA GLY A 8 -12.67 30.74 26.12
C GLY A 8 -13.49 30.19 27.29
N LEU A 9 -13.96 28.95 27.17
CA LEU A 9 -14.79 28.28 28.20
C LEU A 9 -14.12 28.29 29.59
N PHE A 10 -12.82 28.05 29.65
CA PHE A 10 -12.04 28.04 30.90
C PHE A 10 -11.64 29.43 31.41
N TYR A 11 -11.89 30.49 30.62
CA TYR A 11 -11.56 31.87 30.94
C TYR A 11 -12.78 32.74 31.21
N GLY A 12 -13.96 32.14 31.39
CA GLY A 12 -15.21 32.86 31.70
C GLY A 12 -16.09 33.18 30.50
N GLY A 13 -15.72 32.78 29.28
CA GLY A 13 -16.51 33.03 28.05
C GLY A 13 -17.76 32.18 27.87
N GLY A 14 -18.02 31.24 28.79
CA GLY A 14 -19.26 30.47 28.86
C GLY A 14 -19.46 29.37 27.80
N LEU A 15 -20.57 28.65 27.92
CA LEU A 15 -20.92 27.51 27.06
C LEU A 15 -21.34 27.92 25.64
N ASP A 16 -21.81 29.15 25.45
CA ASP A 16 -22.20 29.67 24.13
C ASP A 16 -21.00 29.74 23.16
N GLN A 17 -19.84 30.22 23.63
CA GLN A 17 -18.62 30.25 22.83
C GLN A 17 -18.08 28.84 22.56
N PHE A 18 -18.18 27.94 23.53
CA PHE A 18 -17.80 26.54 23.34
C PHE A 18 -18.64 25.86 22.25
N TRP A 19 -19.96 26.06 22.26
CA TRP A 19 -20.85 25.48 21.26
C TRP A 19 -20.54 25.96 19.84
N LYS A 20 -20.23 27.26 19.67
CA LYS A 20 -19.82 27.82 18.36
C LYS A 20 -18.58 27.13 17.80
N GLN A 21 -17.60 26.81 18.64
CA GLN A 21 -16.41 26.07 18.22
C GLN A 21 -16.74 24.63 17.84
N CYS A 22 -17.54 23.94 18.65
CA CYS A 22 -18.02 22.59 18.33
C CYS A 22 -18.76 22.57 16.99
N ALA A 23 -19.68 23.50 16.76
CA ALA A 23 -20.41 23.62 15.50
C ALA A 23 -19.47 23.82 14.30
N GLY A 24 -18.43 24.66 14.44
CA GLY A 24 -17.40 24.83 13.41
C GLY A 24 -16.64 23.54 13.13
N VAL A 25 -16.19 22.83 14.16
CA VAL A 25 -15.49 21.54 14.03
C VAL A 25 -16.37 20.51 13.32
N PHE A 26 -17.62 20.37 13.74
CA PHE A 26 -18.55 19.43 13.11
C PHE A 26 -18.88 19.81 11.67
N ALA A 27 -18.99 21.10 11.35
CA ALA A 27 -19.18 21.56 9.97
C ALA A 27 -18.00 21.18 9.08
N VAL A 28 -16.76 21.40 9.55
CA VAL A 28 -15.55 21.02 8.79
C VAL A 28 -15.44 19.50 8.65
N LEU A 29 -15.70 18.75 9.72
CA LEU A 29 -15.69 17.27 9.69
C LEU A 29 -16.73 16.71 8.71
N ALA A 30 -17.97 17.23 8.76
CA ALA A 30 -19.02 16.78 7.86
C ALA A 30 -18.68 17.12 6.41
N TYR A 31 -18.22 18.35 6.15
CA TYR A 31 -17.86 18.76 4.80
C TYR A 31 -16.68 17.95 4.25
N SER A 32 -15.59 17.81 5.00
CA SER A 32 -14.40 17.10 4.53
C SER A 32 -14.68 15.63 4.26
N LEU A 33 -15.45 14.96 5.13
CA LEU A 33 -15.85 13.56 4.95
C LEU A 33 -16.75 13.42 3.72
N VAL A 34 -17.82 14.21 3.61
CA VAL A 34 -18.78 14.10 2.51
C VAL A 34 -18.12 14.46 1.18
N ALA A 35 -17.41 15.58 1.10
CA ALA A 35 -16.74 16.01 -0.12
C ALA A 35 -15.70 14.98 -0.58
N SER A 36 -14.86 14.49 0.35
CA SER A 36 -13.85 13.48 0.02
C SER A 36 -14.50 12.15 -0.39
N ALA A 37 -15.56 11.71 0.30
CA ALA A 37 -16.27 10.48 -0.05
C ALA A 37 -16.94 10.57 -1.42
N VAL A 38 -17.56 11.71 -1.76
CA VAL A 38 -18.14 11.93 -3.09
C VAL A 38 -17.07 11.88 -4.17
N LEU A 39 -15.94 12.58 -3.97
CA LEU A 39 -14.83 12.55 -4.94
C LEU A 39 -14.25 11.15 -5.09
N ALA A 40 -13.95 10.48 -3.97
CA ALA A 40 -13.45 9.11 -3.96
C ALA A 40 -14.39 8.16 -4.70
N PHE A 41 -15.70 8.23 -4.43
CA PHE A 41 -16.70 7.39 -5.10
C PHE A 41 -16.80 7.68 -6.61
N LEU A 42 -16.72 8.95 -7.01
CA LEU A 42 -16.72 9.31 -8.42
C LEU A 42 -15.49 8.75 -9.14
N ILE A 43 -14.30 8.88 -8.55
CA ILE A 43 -13.05 8.35 -9.12
C ILE A 43 -13.11 6.83 -9.20
N ASP A 44 -13.57 6.16 -8.14
CA ASP A 44 -13.72 4.71 -8.09
C ASP A 44 -14.66 4.20 -9.19
N LYS A 45 -15.74 4.93 -9.48
CA LYS A 45 -16.71 4.60 -10.53
C LYS A 45 -16.20 4.86 -11.95
N THR A 46 -15.30 5.81 -12.15
CA THR A 46 -14.86 6.23 -13.50
C THR A 46 -13.59 5.55 -13.95
N ILE A 47 -12.57 5.54 -13.11
CA ILE A 47 -11.23 5.03 -13.45
C ILE A 47 -10.73 3.96 -12.47
N GLY A 48 -11.31 3.86 -11.28
CA GLY A 48 -10.83 2.99 -10.20
C GLY A 48 -9.70 3.66 -9.42
N MET A 49 -9.75 3.58 -8.08
CA MET A 49 -8.69 4.13 -7.22
C MET A 49 -7.61 3.12 -6.83
N ARG A 50 -7.88 1.82 -7.03
CA ARG A 50 -7.00 0.73 -6.62
C ARG A 50 -6.49 -0.01 -7.85
N VAL A 51 -5.23 -0.40 -7.81
CA VAL A 51 -4.60 -1.26 -8.83
C VAL A 51 -5.26 -2.66 -8.82
N SER A 52 -5.09 -3.43 -9.90
CA SER A 52 -5.59 -4.79 -9.96
C SER A 52 -4.94 -5.68 -8.90
N GLU A 53 -5.63 -6.73 -8.44
CA GLU A 53 -5.08 -7.63 -7.41
C GLU A 53 -3.82 -8.36 -7.90
N ASP A 54 -3.75 -8.67 -9.20
CA ASP A 54 -2.58 -9.27 -9.82
C ASP A 54 -1.36 -8.32 -9.77
N ASP A 55 -1.55 -7.04 -10.07
CA ASP A 55 -0.48 -6.02 -10.02
C ASP A 55 -0.09 -5.67 -8.57
N GLU A 56 -1.04 -5.68 -7.64
CA GLU A 56 -0.79 -5.47 -6.21
C GLU A 56 0.12 -6.57 -5.65
N VAL A 57 -0.08 -7.83 -6.09
CA VAL A 57 0.73 -8.99 -5.69
C VAL A 57 2.07 -9.03 -6.44
N ALA A 58 2.09 -8.70 -7.74
CA ALA A 58 3.31 -8.72 -8.55
C ALA A 58 4.29 -7.59 -8.20
N GLY A 59 3.78 -6.51 -7.60
CA GLY A 59 4.56 -5.35 -7.20
C GLY A 59 4.23 -4.14 -8.08
N ILE A 60 3.68 -3.10 -7.44
CA ILE A 60 3.22 -1.88 -8.13
C ILE A 60 4.36 -1.16 -8.84
N ASP A 61 5.56 -1.15 -8.25
CA ASP A 61 6.74 -0.50 -8.86
C ASP A 61 7.06 -1.08 -10.23
N GLN A 62 6.91 -2.40 -10.41
CA GLN A 62 7.10 -3.05 -11.71
C GLN A 62 5.93 -2.78 -12.67
N ALA A 63 4.69 -2.81 -12.16
CA ALA A 63 3.49 -2.65 -12.97
C ALA A 63 3.30 -1.22 -13.52
N GLU A 64 3.56 -0.20 -12.70
CA GLU A 64 3.30 1.20 -13.04
C GLU A 64 4.57 1.96 -13.47
N HIS A 65 5.72 1.63 -12.91
CA HIS A 65 6.98 2.37 -13.14
C HIS A 65 8.06 1.56 -13.87
N ALA A 66 7.82 0.28 -14.18
CA ALA A 66 8.77 -0.62 -14.81
C ALA A 66 10.14 -0.67 -14.10
N GLU A 67 10.12 -0.56 -12.77
CA GLU A 67 11.33 -0.51 -11.93
C GLU A 67 11.30 -1.55 -10.80
N THR A 68 12.47 -2.01 -10.39
CA THR A 68 12.63 -2.74 -9.12
C THR A 68 13.23 -1.79 -8.09
N ALA A 69 12.62 -1.68 -6.91
CA ALA A 69 13.16 -0.86 -5.82
C ALA A 69 14.62 -1.18 -5.45
N TYR A 70 15.03 -2.44 -5.62
CA TYR A 70 16.41 -2.90 -5.39
C TYR A 70 16.83 -3.95 -6.42
N ASP A 71 18.01 -3.77 -7.00
CA ASP A 71 18.66 -4.83 -7.78
C ASP A 71 19.53 -5.70 -6.86
N PHE A 72 18.95 -6.77 -6.32
CA PHE A 72 19.70 -7.78 -5.57
C PHE A 72 20.62 -8.64 -6.45
N SER A 73 20.60 -8.46 -7.78
CA SER A 73 21.52 -9.15 -8.70
C SER A 73 22.90 -8.49 -8.78
N GLY A 74 23.08 -7.29 -8.23
CA GLY A 74 24.27 -6.45 -8.48
C GLY A 74 25.31 -6.32 -7.37
N GLY A 75 25.20 -7.03 -6.23
CA GLY A 75 26.05 -6.73 -5.08
C GLY A 75 26.30 -7.89 -4.11
N GLY A 76 27.12 -8.85 -4.52
CA GLY A 76 27.88 -9.71 -3.60
C GLY A 76 27.43 -11.17 -3.50
N GLY A 77 28.27 -12.07 -4.04
CA GLY A 77 28.43 -13.41 -3.48
C GLY A 77 27.50 -14.52 -4.02
N GLY A 78 27.80 -14.98 -5.23
CA GLY A 78 27.67 -16.35 -5.73
C GLY A 78 26.63 -17.31 -5.13
N SER A 79 25.64 -17.69 -5.94
CA SER A 79 25.23 -19.07 -6.12
C SER A 79 24.42 -19.19 -7.42
N SER A 80 25.12 -19.28 -8.54
CA SER A 80 24.50 -19.77 -9.78
C SER A 80 24.30 -21.27 -9.62
N PHE A 81 23.08 -21.72 -9.38
CA PHE A 81 22.72 -23.12 -9.59
C PHE A 81 22.74 -23.39 -11.10
N SER A 82 23.91 -23.72 -11.63
CA SER A 82 24.03 -24.24 -12.99
C SER A 82 23.49 -25.66 -12.99
N SER A 83 22.28 -25.85 -13.50
CA SER A 83 21.74 -27.15 -13.86
C SER A 83 22.57 -27.71 -15.02
N ALA A 84 23.44 -28.67 -14.73
CA ALA A 84 24.16 -29.42 -15.76
C ALA A 84 23.25 -30.49 -16.37
N PRO A 85 23.13 -30.60 -17.70
CA PRO A 85 22.65 -31.80 -18.35
C PRO A 85 23.82 -32.73 -18.72
N ALA A 86 23.48 -34.00 -18.94
CA ALA A 86 24.22 -35.06 -19.63
C ALA A 86 24.95 -36.11 -18.76
N ALA A 87 24.34 -37.30 -18.71
CA ALA A 87 25.07 -38.55 -18.67
C ALA A 87 24.46 -39.53 -19.68
N PRO A 88 25.25 -40.06 -20.62
CA PRO A 88 24.98 -41.36 -21.22
C PRO A 88 26.19 -42.27 -21.03
N THR A 89 26.05 -43.35 -20.24
CA THR A 89 26.93 -44.52 -20.37
C THR A 89 26.11 -45.78 -20.15
N GLN A 90 26.28 -46.70 -21.09
CA GLN A 90 25.53 -47.92 -21.33
C GLN A 90 25.81 -49.06 -20.32
N GLU A 91 24.76 -49.86 -20.10
CA GLU A 91 24.65 -51.31 -19.91
C GLU A 91 25.86 -52.17 -19.44
N ALA A 92 25.66 -52.91 -18.34
CA ALA A 92 26.12 -54.31 -18.19
C ALA A 92 25.28 -55.10 -17.16
N GLN A 93 24.90 -56.31 -17.57
CA GLN A 93 23.91 -57.24 -17.01
C GLN A 93 24.27 -57.97 -15.70
N ALA A 94 23.20 -58.27 -14.95
CA ALA A 94 22.83 -59.57 -14.33
C ALA A 94 23.68 -60.22 -13.23
N LYS A 95 23.07 -60.38 -12.04
CA LYS A 95 22.81 -61.72 -11.44
C LYS A 95 21.65 -61.68 -10.44
N LYS A 96 20.71 -62.62 -10.65
CA LYS A 96 19.54 -62.96 -9.82
C LYS A 96 19.89 -63.22 -8.35
N VAL A 97 18.97 -62.88 -7.45
CA VAL A 97 18.80 -63.50 -6.14
C VAL A 97 17.35 -63.97 -6.05
N ASP A 98 17.17 -65.29 -6.16
CA ASP A 98 15.94 -66.02 -5.83
C ASP A 98 16.14 -66.64 -4.43
N ALA A 99 15.05 -66.65 -3.66
CA ALA A 99 14.84 -67.14 -2.28
C ALA A 99 15.14 -66.17 -1.12
#